data_AF-A0A6G6A3P3-F1
#
_entry.id   AF-A0A6G6A3P3-F1
#
_cell.length_a   1.000
_cell.length_b   1.000
_cell.length_c   1.000
_cell.angle_alpha   90.00
_cell.angle_beta   90.00
_cell.angle_gamma   90.00
#
_symmetry.space_group_name_H-M   'P 1'
#
loop_
_entity.id
_entity.type
_entity.pdbx_description
1 polymer ?
#
loop_
_entity_poly.entity_id
_entity_poly.type
_entity_poly.pdbx_seq_one_letter_code
_entity_poly.pdbx_strand_id
1 'polypeptide(L)'
;MYPLISQKYSDYIVFKKTFELITRGDHLIDTGWDKLLSIKATINKGLSDELIKTFPHIIAIKRPLVTFIKITPEWFAGLTFGEGCFMVNIFKNSSQTKFKTMLIFKINQHVRDKVLLESFINFFNCGMVVKHFSNAVIYVVSNRSDINEKIIS
;
A
#
# COMPACT_ATOMS: atom_id res chain seq x y z
N MET A 1 11.57 -0.88 -17.01
CA MET A 1 11.33 -0.01 -15.84
C MET A 1 10.30 -0.70 -14.95
N TYR A 2 10.54 -0.79 -13.62
CA TYR A 2 9.67 -1.52 -12.68
C TYR A 2 9.04 -0.52 -11.68
N PRO A 3 7.94 0.16 -12.04
CA PRO A 3 7.35 1.18 -11.17
C PRO A 3 6.61 0.57 -9.98
N LEU A 4 6.56 1.32 -8.86
CA LEU A 4 5.65 1.02 -7.76
C LEU A 4 4.20 1.22 -8.23
N ILE A 5 3.29 0.36 -7.80
CA ILE A 5 1.87 0.41 -8.20
C ILE A 5 0.98 1.00 -7.08
N SER A 6 1.34 0.79 -5.82
CA SER A 6 0.57 1.30 -4.68
C SER A 6 0.74 2.80 -4.48
N GLN A 7 0.04 3.36 -3.47
CA GLN A 7 0.22 4.74 -3.02
C GLN A 7 1.67 5.07 -2.60
N LYS A 8 2.54 4.06 -2.43
CA LYS A 8 4.00 4.24 -2.27
C LYS A 8 4.65 4.87 -3.51
N TYR A 9 4.06 4.73 -4.70
CA TYR A 9 4.54 5.42 -5.90
C TYR A 9 4.47 6.94 -5.78
N SER A 10 3.39 7.44 -5.18
CA SER A 10 3.25 8.88 -4.89
C SER A 10 4.35 9.34 -3.93
N ASP A 11 4.65 8.54 -2.89
CA ASP A 11 5.73 8.82 -1.95
C ASP A 11 7.11 8.83 -2.66
N TYR A 12 7.34 7.89 -3.57
CA TYR A 12 8.55 7.85 -4.39
C TYR A 12 8.70 9.07 -5.30
N ILE A 13 7.64 9.52 -5.98
CA ILE A 13 7.69 10.73 -6.81
C ILE A 13 8.10 11.93 -5.96
N VAL A 14 7.52 12.06 -4.78
CA VAL A 14 7.83 13.17 -3.88
C VAL A 14 9.28 13.08 -3.39
N PHE A 15 9.75 11.90 -2.98
CA PHE A 15 11.14 11.66 -2.61
C PHE A 15 12.11 12.02 -3.74
N LYS A 16 11.80 11.63 -4.98
CA LYS A 16 12.61 11.96 -6.16
C LYS A 16 12.74 13.46 -6.36
N LYS A 17 11.65 14.22 -6.24
CA LYS A 17 11.67 15.70 -6.33
C LYS A 17 12.57 16.33 -5.25
N THR A 18 12.48 15.83 -4.02
CA THR A 18 13.37 16.25 -2.92
C THR A 18 14.82 16.00 -3.27
N PHE A 19 15.14 14.81 -3.75
CA PHE A 19 16.51 14.43 -4.14
C PHE A 19 17.06 15.33 -5.26
N GLU A 20 16.23 15.66 -6.26
CA GLU A 20 16.60 16.57 -7.36
C GLU A 20 16.87 18.01 -6.88
N LEU A 21 16.13 18.51 -5.90
CA LEU A 21 16.39 19.83 -5.28
C LEU A 21 17.71 19.83 -4.51
N ILE A 22 17.99 18.76 -3.78
CA ILE A 22 19.22 18.63 -3.01
C ILE A 22 20.43 18.58 -3.94
N THR A 23 20.36 17.73 -4.97
CA THR A 23 21.46 17.50 -5.93
C THR A 23 21.83 18.77 -6.70
N ARG A 24 20.85 19.64 -6.98
CA ARG A 24 21.08 20.91 -7.67
C ARG A 24 21.57 22.04 -6.75
N GLY A 25 21.63 21.82 -5.44
CA GLY A 25 21.97 22.86 -4.47
C GLY A 25 20.83 23.83 -4.16
N ASP A 26 19.63 23.66 -4.75
CA ASP A 26 18.48 24.55 -4.55
C ASP A 26 18.11 24.68 -3.06
N HIS A 27 18.33 23.63 -2.27
CA HIS A 27 18.07 23.61 -0.83
C HIS A 27 18.90 24.62 -0.01
N LEU A 28 19.94 25.22 -0.60
CA LEU A 28 20.81 26.20 0.04
C LEU A 28 20.29 27.64 -0.05
N ILE A 29 19.20 27.88 -0.79
CA ILE A 29 18.55 29.17 -0.92
C ILE A 29 17.12 29.13 -0.40
N ASP A 30 16.61 30.26 0.10
CA ASP A 30 15.30 30.35 0.76
C ASP A 30 14.16 29.77 -0.09
N THR A 31 14.13 30.08 -1.39
CA THR A 31 13.08 29.56 -2.28
C THR A 31 13.11 28.04 -2.47
N GLY A 32 14.28 27.41 -2.38
CA GLY A 32 14.40 25.96 -2.44
C GLY A 32 14.15 25.30 -1.09
N TRP A 33 14.50 25.96 0.01
CA TRP A 33 14.11 25.55 1.35
C TRP A 33 12.59 25.52 1.54
N ASP A 34 11.89 26.56 1.10
CA ASP A 34 10.43 26.62 1.13
C ASP A 34 9.81 25.48 0.30
N LYS A 35 10.37 25.16 -0.87
CA LYS A 35 9.93 24.01 -1.67
C LYS A 35 10.12 22.68 -0.93
N LEU A 36 11.23 22.50 -0.21
CA LEU A 36 11.48 21.30 0.59
C LEU A 36 10.48 21.18 1.73
N LEU A 37 10.16 22.28 2.43
CA LEU A 37 9.15 22.28 3.49
C LEU A 37 7.75 21.99 2.94
N SER A 38 7.37 22.60 1.81
CA SER A 38 6.12 22.30 1.11
C SER A 38 6.01 20.83 0.69
N ILE A 39 7.12 20.21 0.28
CA ILE A 39 7.19 18.77 0.00
C ILE A 39 7.03 17.96 1.29
N LYS A 40 7.79 18.28 2.33
CA LYS A 40 7.78 17.57 3.62
C LYS A 40 6.41 17.62 4.29
N ALA A 41 5.67 18.71 4.12
CA ALA A 41 4.30 18.86 4.61
C ALA A 41 3.32 17.82 4.03
N THR A 42 3.61 17.26 2.85
CA THR A 42 2.75 16.27 2.17
C THR A 42 3.11 14.81 2.51
N ILE A 43 4.28 14.55 3.09
CA ILE A 43 4.79 13.19 3.30
C ILE A 43 4.54 12.71 4.74
N ASN A 44 4.11 11.45 4.88
CA ASN A 44 3.95 10.78 6.17
C ASN A 44 3.07 11.59 7.15
N LYS A 45 3.67 12.12 8.23
CA LYS A 45 2.99 12.90 9.27
C LYS A 45 3.03 14.42 9.03
N GLY A 46 3.55 14.88 7.89
CA GLY A 46 3.68 16.31 7.58
C GLY A 46 4.75 17.01 8.42
N LEU A 47 4.60 18.33 8.61
CA LEU A 47 5.50 19.15 9.43
C LEU A 47 5.22 18.97 10.93
N SER A 48 6.23 19.18 11.77
CA SER A 48 6.05 19.26 13.23
C SER A 48 5.42 20.60 13.61
N ASP A 49 4.82 20.67 14.80
CA ASP A 49 4.23 21.91 15.33
C ASP A 49 5.23 23.07 15.39
N GLU A 50 6.48 22.78 15.71
CA GLU A 50 7.57 23.76 15.69
C GLU A 50 7.80 24.32 14.29
N LEU A 51 7.89 23.46 13.28
CA LEU A 51 8.07 23.90 11.89
C LEU A 51 6.86 24.67 11.36
N ILE A 52 5.64 24.29 11.77
CA ILE A 52 4.41 25.01 11.40
C ILE A 52 4.43 26.43 11.99
N LYS A 53 4.88 26.59 13.24
CA LYS A 53 5.01 27.91 13.89
C LYS A 53 6.10 28.76 13.25
N THR A 54 7.24 28.16 12.90
CA THR A 54 8.37 28.87 12.31
C THR A 54 8.11 29.25 10.85
N PHE A 55 7.38 28.44 10.10
CA PHE A 55 7.14 28.63 8.66
C PHE A 55 5.64 28.60 8.31
N PRO A 56 4.84 29.57 8.80
CA PRO A 56 3.38 29.56 8.65
C PRO A 56 2.91 29.81 7.22
N HIS A 57 3.76 30.36 6.34
CA HIS A 57 3.46 30.60 4.92
C HIS A 57 3.58 29.34 4.05
N ILE A 58 4.12 28.24 4.59
CA ILE A 58 4.34 27.01 3.85
C ILE A 58 3.02 26.28 3.62
N ILE A 59 2.72 26.04 2.35
CA ILE A 59 1.55 25.27 1.90
C ILE A 59 2.03 23.91 1.39
N ALA A 60 1.38 22.83 1.84
CA ALA A 60 1.66 21.47 1.39
C ALA A 60 1.39 21.32 -0.12
N ILE A 61 2.30 20.66 -0.83
CA ILE A 61 2.06 20.36 -2.25
C ILE A 61 0.93 19.33 -2.41
N LYS A 62 0.21 19.40 -3.53
CA LYS A 62 -0.77 18.36 -3.88
C LYS A 62 -0.03 17.04 -4.12
N ARG A 63 -0.50 15.97 -3.45
CA ARG A 63 0.07 14.63 -3.60
C ARG A 63 -0.17 14.13 -5.04
N PRO A 64 0.87 13.63 -5.75
CA PRO A 64 0.71 13.11 -7.10
C PRO A 64 -0.34 12.01 -7.16
N LEU A 65 -1.22 12.09 -8.15
CA LEU A 65 -2.19 11.04 -8.43
C LEU A 65 -1.44 9.80 -8.94
N VAL A 66 -1.72 8.66 -8.33
CA VAL A 66 -1.26 7.36 -8.83
C VAL A 66 -2.31 6.88 -9.83
N THR A 67 -1.98 6.87 -11.11
CA THR A 67 -2.82 6.26 -12.14
C THR A 67 -2.67 4.75 -12.09
N PHE A 68 -3.70 4.03 -12.53
CA PHE A 68 -3.72 2.58 -12.52
C PHE A 68 -2.59 2.02 -13.40
N ILE A 69 -1.73 1.21 -12.79
CA ILE A 69 -0.65 0.48 -13.47
C ILE A 69 -1.07 -0.98 -13.53
N LYS A 70 -0.91 -1.60 -14.70
CA LYS A 70 -1.17 -3.02 -14.93
C LYS A 70 -0.42 -3.88 -13.91
N ILE A 71 -1.14 -4.69 -13.13
CA ILE A 71 -0.56 -5.68 -12.24
C ILE A 71 0.03 -6.81 -13.08
N THR A 72 1.25 -7.23 -12.75
CA THR A 72 1.89 -8.42 -13.33
C THR A 72 2.06 -9.50 -12.26
N PRO A 73 2.16 -10.78 -12.65
CA PRO A 73 2.40 -11.87 -11.71
C PRO A 73 3.66 -11.66 -10.86
N GLU A 74 4.75 -11.16 -11.45
CA GLU A 74 6.02 -10.93 -10.75
C GLU A 74 5.90 -9.83 -9.70
N TRP A 75 5.19 -8.74 -10.05
CA TRP A 75 4.93 -7.67 -9.10
C TRP A 75 4.05 -8.16 -7.94
N PHE A 76 3.00 -8.94 -8.25
CA PHE A 76 2.13 -9.49 -7.23
C PHE A 76 2.85 -10.50 -6.32
N ALA A 77 3.73 -11.33 -6.87
CA ALA A 77 4.58 -12.24 -6.10
C ALA A 77 5.49 -11.45 -5.13
N GLY A 78 6.12 -10.36 -5.59
CA GLY A 78 6.92 -9.49 -4.74
C GLY A 78 6.10 -8.81 -3.63
N LEU A 79 4.89 -8.35 -3.94
CA LEU A 79 3.96 -7.83 -2.93
C LEU A 79 3.60 -8.92 -1.91
N THR A 80 3.27 -10.11 -2.38
CA THR A 80 2.88 -11.25 -1.54
C THR A 80 4.02 -11.67 -0.61
N PHE A 81 5.27 -11.59 -1.07
CA PHE A 81 6.43 -11.86 -0.23
C PHE A 81 6.55 -10.88 0.95
N GLY A 82 6.18 -9.62 0.76
CA GLY A 82 6.24 -8.60 1.82
C GLY A 82 4.98 -8.49 2.70
N GLU A 83 3.80 -8.67 2.12
CA GLU A 83 2.50 -8.33 2.74
C GLU A 83 1.50 -9.50 2.76
N GLY A 84 1.87 -10.63 2.15
CA GLY A 84 1.02 -11.82 2.03
C GLY A 84 1.01 -12.67 3.29
N CYS A 85 -0.10 -13.37 3.52
CA CYS A 85 -0.26 -14.31 4.61
C CYS A 85 -0.98 -15.57 4.12
N PHE A 86 -0.32 -16.72 4.27
CA PHE A 86 -0.88 -18.04 4.05
C PHE A 86 -1.24 -18.65 5.40
N MET A 87 -2.54 -18.74 5.69
CA MET A 87 -3.06 -19.14 6.99
C MET A 87 -3.78 -20.48 6.89
N VAL A 88 -3.49 -21.37 7.84
CA VAL A 88 -4.23 -22.62 8.05
C VAL A 88 -5.02 -22.47 9.34
N ASN A 89 -6.33 -22.36 9.23
CA ASN A 89 -7.21 -22.36 10.38
C ASN A 89 -7.70 -23.78 10.66
N ILE A 90 -7.58 -24.22 11.91
CA ILE A 90 -8.03 -25.52 12.39
C ILE A 90 -9.09 -25.30 13.46
N PHE A 91 -10.29 -25.80 13.25
CA PHE A 91 -11.40 -25.67 14.19
C PHE A 91 -11.91 -27.05 14.62
N LYS A 92 -12.26 -27.18 15.89
CA LYS A 92 -12.92 -28.39 16.40
C LYS A 92 -14.38 -28.37 15.97
N ASN A 93 -14.85 -29.43 15.32
CA ASN A 93 -16.27 -29.58 15.04
C ASN A 93 -16.98 -29.95 16.35
N SER A 94 -18.01 -29.19 16.74
CA SER A 94 -18.79 -29.45 17.96
C SER A 94 -19.50 -30.80 17.93
N SER A 95 -19.75 -31.37 16.75
CA SER A 95 -20.51 -32.61 16.56
C SER A 95 -19.67 -33.85 16.21
N GLN A 96 -18.34 -33.73 16.08
CA GLN A 96 -17.46 -34.88 15.74
C GLN A 96 -16.11 -34.81 16.46
N THR A 97 -15.44 -35.96 16.61
CA THR A 97 -14.01 -36.06 17.00
C THR A 97 -13.05 -35.53 15.92
N LYS A 98 -13.55 -34.98 14.81
CA LYS A 98 -12.77 -34.54 13.65
C LYS A 98 -12.55 -33.02 13.66
N PHE A 99 -11.34 -32.61 13.31
CA PHE A 99 -10.97 -31.22 13.06
C PHE A 99 -11.35 -30.82 11.62
N LYS A 100 -11.82 -29.58 11.45
CA LYS A 100 -12.00 -28.96 10.13
C LYS A 100 -10.83 -28.02 9.86
N THR A 101 -10.21 -28.15 8.69
CA THR A 101 -9.15 -27.25 8.23
C THR A 101 -9.68 -26.31 7.15
N MET A 102 -9.22 -25.05 7.18
CA MET A 102 -9.50 -24.04 6.16
C MET A 102 -8.22 -23.32 5.80
N LEU A 103 -7.91 -23.29 4.51
CA LEU A 103 -6.82 -22.48 3.97
C LEU A 103 -7.34 -21.08 3.69
N ILE A 104 -6.54 -20.06 4.02
CA ILE A 104 -6.87 -18.67 3.76
C ILE A 104 -5.62 -17.96 3.26
N PHE A 105 -5.74 -17.33 2.10
CA PHE A 105 -4.74 -16.37 1.61
C PHE A 105 -5.21 -14.95 1.90
N LYS A 106 -4.31 -14.10 2.39
CA LYS A 106 -4.60 -12.70 2.72
C LYS A 106 -3.49 -11.77 2.24
N ILE A 107 -3.88 -10.56 1.81
CA ILE A 107 -2.99 -9.40 1.72
C ILE A 107 -3.63 -8.26 2.52
N ASN A 108 -2.92 -7.74 3.51
CA ASN A 108 -3.37 -6.63 4.33
C ASN A 108 -2.71 -5.33 3.84
N GLN A 109 -3.50 -4.26 3.67
CA GLN A 109 -2.98 -2.93 3.36
C GLN A 109 -3.79 -1.83 4.03
N HIS A 110 -3.21 -0.62 4.07
CA HIS A 110 -3.91 0.58 4.50
C HIS A 110 -5.11 0.87 3.56
N VAL A 111 -6.20 1.44 4.09
CA VAL A 111 -7.43 1.77 3.33
C VAL A 111 -7.20 2.67 2.10
N ARG A 112 -6.09 3.42 2.09
CA ARG A 112 -5.67 4.27 0.95
C ARG A 112 -5.37 3.45 -0.33
N ASP A 113 -5.06 2.17 -0.17
CA ASP A 113 -4.76 1.23 -1.25
C ASP A 113 -5.95 0.27 -1.50
N LYS A 114 -7.16 0.60 -1.03
CA LYS A 114 -8.37 -0.23 -1.23
C LYS A 114 -8.64 -0.53 -2.71
N VAL A 115 -8.52 0.48 -3.57
CA VAL A 115 -8.74 0.32 -5.02
C VAL A 115 -7.74 -0.66 -5.64
N LEU A 116 -6.49 -0.67 -5.15
CA LEU A 116 -5.49 -1.65 -5.56
C LEU A 116 -5.90 -3.06 -5.13
N LEU A 117 -6.35 -3.24 -3.88
CA LEU A 117 -6.82 -4.55 -3.42
C LEU A 117 -8.07 -5.04 -4.16
N GLU A 118 -8.99 -4.14 -4.52
CA GLU A 118 -10.18 -4.48 -5.32
C GLU A 118 -9.78 -4.97 -6.70
N SER A 119 -8.70 -4.42 -7.28
CA SER A 119 -8.21 -4.88 -8.59
C SER A 119 -7.64 -6.31 -8.57
N PHE A 120 -7.24 -6.84 -7.40
CA PHE A 120 -6.81 -8.24 -7.27
C PHE A 120 -7.95 -9.22 -7.50
N ILE A 121 -9.19 -8.82 -7.20
CA ILE A 121 -10.37 -9.65 -7.48
C ILE A 121 -10.45 -9.92 -8.98
N ASN A 122 -10.28 -8.89 -9.81
CA ASN A 122 -10.30 -9.04 -11.27
C ASN A 122 -9.05 -9.76 -11.79
N PHE A 123 -7.89 -9.51 -11.17
CA PHE A 123 -6.62 -10.13 -11.58
C PHE A 123 -6.64 -11.66 -11.41
N PHE A 124 -7.14 -12.16 -10.27
CA PHE A 124 -7.26 -13.60 -10.03
C PHE A 124 -8.63 -14.19 -10.41
N ASN A 125 -9.60 -13.34 -10.71
CA ASN A 125 -11.01 -13.73 -10.85
C ASN A 125 -11.51 -14.51 -9.61
N CYS A 126 -11.10 -14.10 -8.40
CA CYS A 126 -11.51 -14.70 -7.13
C CYS A 126 -11.24 -13.77 -5.93
N GLY A 127 -11.74 -14.18 -4.76
CA GLY A 127 -11.54 -13.47 -3.50
C GLY A 127 -12.46 -12.27 -3.32
N MET A 128 -12.22 -11.55 -2.22
CA MET A 128 -12.98 -10.35 -1.86
C MET A 128 -12.13 -9.38 -1.05
N VAL A 129 -12.54 -8.11 -0.99
CA VAL A 129 -11.93 -7.10 -0.10
C VAL A 129 -12.84 -6.83 1.08
N VAL A 130 -12.31 -6.99 2.29
CA VAL A 130 -13.03 -6.75 3.55
C VAL A 130 -12.37 -5.63 4.34
N LYS A 131 -13.18 -4.88 5.09
CA LYS A 131 -12.66 -3.86 6.03
C LYS A 131 -11.98 -4.57 7.22
N HIS A 132 -10.87 -4.01 7.68
CA HIS A 132 -10.13 -4.51 8.83
C HIS A 132 -9.67 -3.35 9.71
N PHE A 133 -10.03 -3.35 11.01
CA PHE A 133 -9.82 -2.20 11.90
C PHE A 133 -10.27 -0.85 11.28
N SER A 134 -9.82 0.28 11.81
CA SER A 134 -10.20 1.62 11.33
C SER A 134 -9.55 1.98 10.00
N ASN A 135 -8.26 1.67 9.82
CA ASN A 135 -7.43 2.18 8.72
C ASN A 135 -6.86 1.08 7.80
N ALA A 136 -7.36 -0.16 7.87
CA ALA A 136 -6.88 -1.26 7.05
C ALA A 136 -8.00 -1.96 6.28
N VAL A 137 -7.59 -2.65 5.23
CA VAL A 137 -8.43 -3.47 4.36
C VAL A 137 -7.63 -4.72 4.01
N ILE A 138 -8.35 -5.82 3.78
CA ILE A 138 -7.74 -7.12 3.48
C ILE A 138 -8.36 -7.67 2.21
N TYR A 139 -7.52 -8.04 1.24
CA TYR A 139 -7.91 -8.95 0.18
C TYR A 139 -7.81 -10.38 0.72
N VAL A 140 -8.89 -11.17 0.61
CA VAL A 140 -8.97 -12.51 1.18
C VAL A 140 -9.52 -13.52 0.17
N VAL A 141 -8.88 -14.69 0.12
CA VAL A 141 -9.35 -15.88 -0.61
C VAL A 141 -9.44 -17.03 0.38
N SER A 142 -10.62 -17.61 0.53
CA SER A 142 -10.88 -18.76 1.42
C SER A 142 -11.65 -19.90 0.76
N ASN A 143 -12.11 -19.70 -0.49
CA ASN A 143 -12.68 -20.77 -1.29
C ASN A 143 -11.57 -21.77 -1.65
N ARG A 144 -11.79 -23.05 -1.38
CA ARG A 144 -10.79 -24.09 -1.55
C ARG A 144 -10.38 -24.30 -3.02
N SER A 145 -11.34 -24.28 -3.94
CA SER A 145 -11.07 -24.43 -5.37
C SER A 145 -10.26 -23.23 -5.89
N ASP A 146 -10.66 -22.01 -5.53
CA ASP A 146 -9.90 -20.81 -5.92
C ASP A 146 -8.46 -20.82 -5.41
N ILE A 147 -8.23 -21.25 -4.16
CA ILE A 147 -6.87 -21.37 -3.62
C ILE A 147 -6.05 -22.36 -4.45
N ASN A 148 -6.62 -23.51 -4.78
CA ASN A 148 -5.90 -24.57 -5.48
C ASN A 148 -5.61 -24.21 -6.95
N GLU A 149 -6.56 -23.57 -7.63
CA GLU A 149 -6.53 -23.35 -9.09
C GLU A 149 -6.02 -21.97 -9.51
N LYS A 150 -5.94 -21.01 -8.59
CA LYS A 150 -5.60 -19.61 -8.92
C LYS A 150 -4.49 -19.02 -8.06
N ILE A 151 -4.29 -19.54 -6.84
CA ILE A 151 -3.29 -19.01 -5.90
C ILE A 151 -2.05 -19.90 -5.81
N ILE A 152 -2.22 -21.22 -5.82
CA ILE A 152 -1.12 -22.19 -5.66
C ILE A 152 -0.56 -22.68 -7.01
N SER A 153 -1.45 -22.98 -7.97
CA SER A 153 -1.08 -23.52 -9.29
C SER A 153 -0.52 -22.44 -10.22
#